data_AF-A0A7W4C2B1-F1
#
_entry.id   AF-A0A7W4C2B1-F1
#
_cell.length_a   1.000
_cell.length_b   1.000
_cell.length_c   1.000
_cell.angle_alpha   90.00
_cell.angle_beta   90.00
_cell.angle_gamma   90.00
#
_symmetry.space_group_name_H-M   'P 1'
#
loop_
_entity.id
_entity.type
_entity.pdbx_description
1 polymer ?
#
loop_
_entity_poly.entity_id
_entity_poly.type
_entity_poly.pdbx_seq_one_letter_code
_entity_poly.pdbx_strand_id
1 'polypeptide(L)'
;METNYQESKSVTEAKLIMNLGMACRLALMPNLMKCPTVRQRATELEQYLKSNTCTEVFKINFIEFTGQLNEISSMRVNCVNKVLLFRLKQQEKPVIHISNRISDWKNRQLIAAEVGHE
;
A
#
# COMPACT_ATOMS: atom_id res chain seq x y z
N MET A 1 22.46 23.49 -2.73
CA MET A 1 22.37 22.04 -3.04
C MET A 1 21.57 21.24 -2.01
N GLU A 2 21.22 21.82 -0.84
CA GLU A 2 20.47 21.11 0.22
C GLU A 2 18.98 20.90 -0.07
N THR A 3 18.35 21.78 -0.85
CA THR A 3 16.90 21.70 -1.17
C THR A 3 16.55 20.42 -1.95
N ASN A 4 17.37 20.03 -2.93
CA ASN A 4 17.15 18.80 -3.71
C ASN A 4 17.28 17.51 -2.88
N TYR A 5 18.14 17.51 -1.85
CA TYR A 5 18.33 16.34 -0.99
C TYR A 5 17.16 16.15 -0.03
N GLN A 6 16.62 17.25 0.50
CA GLN A 6 15.44 17.25 1.37
C GLN A 6 14.18 16.78 0.60
N GLU A 7 14.02 17.25 -0.64
CA GLU A 7 12.90 16.89 -1.51
C GLU A 7 12.97 15.41 -1.90
N SER A 8 14.14 14.90 -2.26
CA SER A 8 14.37 13.47 -2.57
C SER A 8 14.02 12.54 -1.41
N LYS A 9 14.34 12.95 -0.17
CA LYS A 9 13.96 12.19 1.04
C LYS A 9 12.46 12.16 1.26
N SER A 10 11.81 13.32 1.21
CA SER A 10 10.35 13.42 1.36
C SER A 10 9.61 12.55 0.34
N VAL A 11 10.07 12.54 -0.92
CA VAL A 11 9.52 11.68 -1.97
C VAL A 11 9.72 10.19 -1.64
N THR A 12 10.88 9.82 -1.12
CA THR A 12 11.18 8.42 -0.75
C THR A 12 10.32 7.96 0.42
N GLU A 13 10.21 8.77 1.47
CA GLU A 13 9.34 8.51 2.62
C GLU A 13 7.87 8.38 2.19
N ALA A 14 7.39 9.30 1.37
CA ALA A 14 6.02 9.25 0.83
C ALA A 14 5.76 7.97 0.04
N LYS A 15 6.71 7.52 -0.79
CA LYS A 15 6.61 6.26 -1.53
C LYS A 15 6.57 5.04 -0.59
N LEU A 16 7.40 5.01 0.44
CA LEU A 16 7.41 3.91 1.42
C LEU A 16 6.07 3.83 2.18
N ILE A 17 5.56 4.98 2.64
CA ILE A 17 4.26 5.08 3.30
C ILE A 17 3.12 4.65 2.37
N MET A 18 3.12 5.14 1.12
CA MET A 18 2.10 4.79 0.13
C MET A 18 2.09 3.29 -0.18
N ASN A 19 3.26 2.68 -0.39
CA ASN A 19 3.38 1.25 -0.66
C ASN A 19 2.91 0.40 0.52
N LEU A 20 3.27 0.81 1.75
CA LEU A 20 2.82 0.16 2.97
C LEU A 20 1.30 0.30 3.17
N GLY A 21 0.76 1.50 2.96
CA GLY A 21 -0.67 1.78 3.01
C GLY A 21 -1.45 0.95 2.00
N MET A 22 -0.97 0.84 0.75
CA MET A 22 -1.60 0.00 -0.26
C MET A 22 -1.57 -1.49 0.12
N ALA A 23 -0.44 -1.99 0.64
CA ALA A 23 -0.35 -3.36 1.11
C ALA A 23 -1.34 -3.63 2.27
N CYS A 24 -1.46 -2.69 3.21
CA CYS A 24 -2.43 -2.79 4.31
C CYS A 24 -3.88 -2.76 3.80
N ARG A 25 -4.15 -2.01 2.73
CA ARG A 25 -5.46 -1.92 2.08
C ARG A 25 -5.86 -3.21 1.37
N LEU A 26 -4.90 -3.93 0.83
CA LEU A 26 -5.15 -5.21 0.13
C LEU A 26 -5.16 -6.40 1.10
N ALA A 27 -4.59 -6.25 2.29
CA ALA A 27 -4.58 -7.30 3.30
C ALA A 27 -5.98 -7.49 3.88
N LEU A 28 -6.58 -8.67 3.66
CA LEU A 28 -7.89 -9.01 4.22
C LEU A 28 -7.83 -9.53 5.67
N MET A 29 -6.62 -9.74 6.20
CA MET A 29 -6.42 -10.29 7.53
C MET A 29 -6.64 -9.23 8.62
N PRO A 30 -7.22 -9.60 9.78
CA PRO A 30 -7.36 -8.68 10.91
C PRO A 30 -5.99 -8.25 11.46
N ASN A 31 -5.03 -9.19 11.50
CA ASN A 31 -3.64 -8.87 11.82
C ASN A 31 -2.87 -8.62 10.52
N LEU A 32 -2.60 -7.34 10.24
CA LEU A 32 -1.91 -6.87 9.03
C LEU A 32 -0.50 -7.49 8.87
N MET A 33 0.23 -7.71 9.98
CA MET A 33 1.58 -8.28 9.95
C MET A 33 1.64 -9.77 9.60
N LYS A 34 0.48 -10.46 9.55
CA LYS A 34 0.39 -11.83 9.01
C LYS A 34 0.42 -11.85 7.48
N CYS A 35 0.11 -10.74 6.82
CA CYS A 35 0.23 -10.64 5.37
C CYS A 35 1.72 -10.54 4.97
N PRO A 36 2.25 -11.45 4.13
CA PRO A 36 3.65 -11.43 3.72
C PRO A 36 4.06 -10.11 3.06
N THR A 37 3.20 -9.57 2.20
CA THR A 37 3.44 -8.31 1.49
C THR A 37 3.51 -7.13 2.44
N VAL A 38 2.60 -7.05 3.42
CA VAL A 38 2.64 -5.99 4.45
C VAL A 38 3.92 -6.08 5.26
N ARG A 39 4.27 -7.29 5.71
CA ARG A 39 5.51 -7.52 6.49
C ARG A 39 6.74 -7.08 5.71
N GLN A 40 6.82 -7.42 4.42
CA GLN A 40 7.92 -7.00 3.55
C GLN A 40 8.02 -5.46 3.47
N ARG A 41 6.90 -4.76 3.21
CA ARG A 41 6.90 -3.29 3.12
C ARG A 41 7.20 -2.62 4.46
N ALA A 42 6.76 -3.21 5.57
CA ALA A 42 7.13 -2.75 6.90
C ALA A 42 8.64 -2.88 7.11
N THR A 43 9.24 -4.03 6.76
CA THR A 43 10.70 -4.23 6.87
C THR A 43 11.50 -3.28 5.99
N GLU A 44 11.05 -2.98 4.76
CA GLU A 44 11.69 -1.98 3.89
C GLU A 44 11.70 -0.59 4.56
N LEU A 45 10.59 -0.19 5.17
CA LEU A 45 10.51 1.06 5.93
C LEU A 45 11.43 1.02 7.16
N GLU A 46 11.43 -0.07 7.94
CA GLU A 46 12.33 -0.22 9.10
C GLU A 46 13.82 -0.14 8.71
N GLN A 47 14.19 -0.72 7.57
CA GLN A 47 15.55 -0.61 7.03
C GLN A 47 15.89 0.83 6.64
N TYR A 48 14.96 1.53 5.97
CA TYR A 48 15.13 2.95 5.65
C TYR A 48 15.39 3.79 6.91
N LEU A 49 14.59 3.59 7.96
CA LEU A 49 14.68 4.30 9.24
C LEU A 49 15.98 4.02 10.00
N LYS A 50 16.60 2.86 9.81
CA LYS A 50 17.90 2.53 10.41
C LYS A 50 19.07 3.22 9.71
N SER A 51 18.98 3.41 8.40
CA SER A 51 20.07 3.93 7.58
C SER A 51 19.96 5.43 7.29
N ASN A 52 18.82 6.06 7.60
CA ASN A 52 18.54 7.45 7.24
C ASN A 52 17.87 8.23 8.38
N THR A 53 18.21 9.51 8.49
CA THR A 53 17.46 10.46 9.30
C THR A 53 16.22 10.93 8.55
N CYS A 54 15.05 10.71 9.14
CA CYS A 54 13.76 11.09 8.56
C CYS A 54 13.52 12.59 8.56
N THR A 55 12.63 13.05 7.68
CA THR A 55 12.11 14.42 7.70
C THR A 55 11.31 14.72 8.96
N GLU A 56 11.23 16.00 9.35
CA GLU A 56 10.44 16.41 10.51
C GLU A 56 8.96 16.08 10.36
N VAL A 57 8.42 16.26 9.15
CA VAL A 57 7.03 15.91 8.83
C VAL A 57 6.77 14.42 9.07
N PHE A 58 7.69 13.54 8.68
CA PHE A 58 7.57 12.12 8.95
C PHE A 58 7.61 11.82 10.46
N LYS A 59 8.55 12.43 11.18
CA LYS A 59 8.72 12.23 12.63
C LYS A 59 7.45 12.60 13.40
N ILE A 60 6.90 13.77 13.13
CA ILE A 60 5.67 14.25 13.76
C ILE A 60 4.55 13.23 13.46
N ASN A 61 4.30 12.94 12.18
CA ASN A 61 3.13 12.12 11.83
C ASN A 61 3.22 10.66 12.29
N PHE A 62 4.41 10.05 12.34
CA PHE A 62 4.51 8.59 12.48
C PHE A 62 5.42 8.09 13.61
N ILE A 63 6.31 8.91 14.16
CA ILE A 63 7.18 8.53 15.30
C ILE A 63 6.58 9.04 16.61
N GLU A 64 6.30 10.34 16.67
CA GLU A 64 5.71 10.96 17.86
C GLU A 64 4.25 10.54 18.04
N PHE A 65 3.48 10.60 16.95
CA PHE A 65 2.07 10.25 16.93
C PHE A 65 1.79 8.95 16.16
N THR A 66 0.58 8.42 16.35
CA THR A 66 0.08 7.31 15.53
C THR A 66 -0.56 7.89 14.28
N GLY A 67 0.17 7.86 13.17
CA GLY A 67 -0.26 8.41 11.89
C GLY A 67 -1.18 7.47 11.14
N GLN A 68 -2.20 8.03 10.48
CA GLN A 68 -3.09 7.25 9.64
C GLN A 68 -2.42 6.97 8.28
N LEU A 69 -2.37 5.69 7.88
CA LEU A 69 -1.86 5.30 6.55
C LEU A 69 -2.95 5.41 5.48
N ASN A 70 -4.17 5.05 5.84
CA ASN A 70 -5.35 5.08 4.97
C ASN A 70 -6.63 4.96 5.82
N GLU A 71 -7.79 4.85 5.18
CA GLU A 71 -9.10 4.77 5.85
C GLU A 71 -9.30 3.54 6.75
N ILE A 72 -8.46 2.50 6.61
CA ILE A 72 -8.59 1.23 7.34
C ILE A 72 -7.40 0.90 8.26
N SER A 73 -6.30 1.66 8.20
CA SER A 73 -5.07 1.32 8.92
C SER A 73 -4.28 2.55 9.36
N SER A 74 -3.60 2.41 10.49
CA SER A 74 -2.68 3.38 11.04
C SER A 74 -1.34 2.73 11.39
N MET A 75 -0.33 3.57 11.56
CA MET A 75 1.03 3.16 11.84
C MET A 75 1.62 4.00 12.96
N ARG A 76 2.48 3.36 13.76
CA ARG A 76 3.41 4.05 14.65
C ARG A 76 4.78 3.41 14.53
N VAL A 77 5.82 4.23 14.57
CA VAL A 77 7.21 3.80 14.68
C VAL A 77 7.64 3.95 16.13
N ASN A 78 8.23 2.89 16.71
CA ASN A 78 8.72 2.96 18.08
C ASN A 78 10.16 3.50 18.16
N CYS A 79 10.67 3.63 19.39
CA CYS A 79 12.03 4.13 19.66
C CYS A 79 13.18 3.27 19.09
N VAL A 80 12.92 2.05 18.61
CA VAL A 80 13.91 1.16 17.97
C VAL A 80 13.68 1.03 16.46
N ASN A 81 13.02 2.01 15.85
CA ASN A 81 12.71 2.06 14.42
C ASN A 81 11.89 0.84 13.92
N LYS A 82 11.04 0.28 14.80
CA LYS A 82 10.13 -0.82 14.46
C LYS A 82 8.76 -0.29 14.10
N VAL A 83 8.20 -0.81 13.01
CA VAL A 83 6.90 -0.41 12.49
C VAL A 83 5.80 -1.23 13.16
N LEU A 84 4.87 -0.53 13.81
CA LEU A 84 3.68 -1.08 14.44
C LEU A 84 2.47 -0.69 13.58
N LEU A 85 1.71 -1.68 13.12
CA LEU A 85 0.53 -1.48 12.29
C LEU A 85 -0.74 -1.82 13.05
N PHE A 86 -1.72 -0.95 12.95
CA PHE A 86 -3.02 -1.11 13.56
C PHE A 86 -4.10 -1.06 12.49
N ARG A 87 -5.06 -1.97 12.58
CA ARG A 87 -6.25 -1.95 11.72
C ARG A 87 -7.33 -1.14 12.42
N LEU A 88 -7.74 -0.04 11.80
CA LEU A 88 -8.76 0.88 12.31
C LEU A 88 -10.18 0.39 12.01
N LYS A 89 -10.36 -0.22 10.84
CA LYS A 89 -11.63 -0.78 10.39
C LYS A 89 -11.40 -2.14 9.76
N GLN A 90 -12.30 -3.07 10.05
CA GLN A 90 -12.32 -4.35 9.35
C GLN A 90 -12.87 -4.11 7.95
N GLN A 91 -12.04 -4.39 6.95
CA GLN A 91 -12.44 -4.24 5.55
C GLN A 91 -13.55 -5.25 5.24
N GLU A 92 -14.72 -4.75 4.84
CA GLU A 92 -15.73 -5.58 4.20
C GLU A 92 -15.14 -6.14 2.90
N LYS A 93 -15.41 -7.41 2.60
CA LYS A 93 -14.86 -8.07 1.40
C LYS A 93 -15.04 -7.13 0.21
N PRO A 94 -14.00 -6.84 -0.59
CA PRO A 94 -14.16 -5.98 -1.75
C PRO A 94 -15.23 -6.62 -2.64
N VAL A 95 -16.35 -5.92 -2.83
CA VAL A 95 -17.33 -6.29 -3.84
C VAL A 95 -16.67 -5.95 -5.17
N ILE A 96 -15.99 -6.95 -5.76
CA ILE A 96 -15.44 -6.80 -7.10
C ILE A 96 -16.64 -6.77 -8.04
N HIS A 97 -17.10 -5.57 -8.40
CA HIS A 97 -17.92 -5.38 -9.59
C HIS A 97 -17.02 -5.65 -10.79
N ILE A 98 -16.95 -6.91 -11.22
CA ILE A 98 -16.39 -7.27 -12.52
C ILE A 98 -17.33 -6.66 -13.55
N SER A 99 -17.01 -5.46 -14.03
CA SER A 99 -17.67 -4.89 -15.20
C SER A 99 -17.52 -5.89 -16.33
N ASN A 100 -18.67 -6.36 -16.84
CA ASN A 100 -18.84 -7.49 -17.75
C ASN A 100 -18.23 -7.28 -19.16
N ARG A 101 -17.25 -6.37 -19.33
CA ARG A 101 -16.55 -6.11 -20.60
C ARG A 101 -15.68 -7.29 -21.06
N ILE A 102 -15.40 -8.26 -20.17
CA ILE A 102 -14.74 -9.52 -20.53
C ILE A 102 -15.71 -10.47 -21.29
N SER A 103 -17.02 -10.28 -21.20
CA SER A 103 -17.98 -11.08 -21.96
C SER A 103 -18.09 -10.64 -23.43
N ASP A 104 -17.69 -9.41 -23.76
CA ASP A 104 -17.80 -8.86 -25.12
C ASP A 104 -16.74 -9.44 -26.08
N TRP A 105 -15.50 -9.67 -25.61
CA TRP A 105 -14.45 -10.25 -26.47
C TRP A 105 -14.69 -11.73 -26.80
N LYS A 106 -15.28 -12.50 -25.87
CA LYS A 106 -15.65 -13.89 -26.14
C LYS A 106 -16.79 -14.00 -27.15
N ASN A 107 -17.77 -13.11 -27.09
CA ASN A 107 -18.85 -13.08 -28.08
C ASN A 107 -18.39 -12.64 -29.47
N ARG A 108 -17.40 -11.73 -29.58
CA ARG A 108 -16.84 -11.35 -30.89
C ARG A 108 -16.06 -12.49 -31.58
N GLN A 109 -15.46 -13.42 -30.83
CA GLN A 109 -14.76 -14.57 -31.43
C GLN A 109 -15.72 -15.66 -31.92
N LEU A 110 -16.88 -15.82 -31.29
CA LEU A 110 -17.91 -16.76 -31.76
C LEU A 110 -18.58 -16.28 -33.06
N ILE A 111 -18.91 -14.99 -33.16
CA ILE A 111 -19.57 -14.44 -34.35
C ILE A 111 -18.62 -14.42 -35.56
N ALA A 112 -17.31 -14.25 -35.35
CA ALA A 112 -16.31 -14.33 -36.42
C ALA A 112 -16.08 -15.75 -36.96
N ALA A 113 -16.46 -16.80 -36.21
CA ALA A 113 -16.34 -18.19 -36.63
C ALA A 113 -17.54 -18.68 -37.47
N GLU A 114 -18.69 -18.01 -37.41
CA GLU A 114 -19.91 -18.41 -38.14
C GLU A 114 -20.07 -17.73 -39.51
N VAL A 115 -19.22 -16.76 -39.87
CA VAL A 115 -19.28 -16.06 -41.18
C VAL A 115 -18.18 -16.54 -42.15
N GLY A 116 -17.50 -17.65 -41.82
CA GLY A 116 -16.33 -18.16 -42.55
C GLY A 116 -16.47 -19.59 -43.08
N HIS A 117 -17.68 -20.10 -43.29
CA HIS A 117 -17.90 -21.35 -44.01
C HIS A 117 -19.10 -21.17 -44.94
N GLU A 118 -18.81 -21.33 -46.24
CA GLU A 118 -19.74 -21.37 -47.38
C GLU A 118 -20.92 -22.33 -47.20
#